data_AF-A0A925WNT2-F1
#
_entry.id   AF-A0A925WNT2-F1
#
_cell.length_a   1.000
_cell.length_b   1.000
_cell.length_c   1.000
_cell.angle_alpha   90.00
_cell.angle_beta   90.00
_cell.angle_gamma   90.00
#
_symmetry.space_group_name_H-M   'P 1'
#
loop_
_entity.id
_entity.type
_entity.pdbx_description
1 polymer ?
#
loop_
_entity_poly.entity_id
_entity_poly.type
_entity_poly.pdbx_seq_one_letter_code
_entity_poly.pdbx_strand_id
1 'polypeptide(L)'
;MPELLTTLTHAPPADVKAFAEDVLAQLGAVQVLVNRTGLVMLPYTDSAQGTVFHLGEVLVSEAHIRLPDGAEGYAMCTGRDLVQALAVAILDAAYTAGIMRDAIAA
;
A
#
# COMPACT_ATOMS: atom_id res chain seq x y z
N MET A 1 -1.52 6.39 -11.93
CA MET A 1 -0.96 5.37 -11.04
C MET A 1 -0.83 5.85 -9.59
N PRO A 2 -0.32 7.05 -9.24
CA PRO A 2 -0.20 7.45 -7.82
C PRO A 2 -1.55 7.66 -7.10
N GLU A 3 -2.62 7.97 -7.84
CA GLU A 3 -3.92 8.25 -7.21
C GLU A 3 -4.60 7.00 -6.63
N LEU A 4 -4.42 5.81 -7.22
CA LEU A 4 -5.03 4.58 -6.68
C LEU A 4 -4.52 4.27 -5.28
N LEU A 5 -3.18 4.21 -5.11
CA LEU A 5 -2.57 3.95 -3.81
C LEU A 5 -2.88 5.06 -2.82
N THR A 6 -2.93 6.32 -3.27
CA THR A 6 -3.37 7.43 -2.40
C THR A 6 -4.79 7.21 -1.90
N THR A 7 -5.73 6.86 -2.78
CA THR A 7 -7.13 6.59 -2.40
C THR A 7 -7.23 5.40 -1.44
N LEU A 8 -6.61 4.27 -1.78
CA LEU A 8 -6.69 3.04 -0.98
C LEU A 8 -6.03 3.18 0.40
N THR A 9 -4.93 3.93 0.52
CA THR A 9 -4.24 4.13 1.80
C THR A 9 -4.97 5.10 2.74
N HIS A 10 -5.79 6.01 2.19
CA HIS A 10 -6.62 6.95 2.96
C HIS A 10 -8.07 6.49 3.17
N ALA A 11 -8.53 5.44 2.47
CA ALA A 11 -9.84 4.85 2.64
C ALA A 11 -10.00 4.14 4.02
N PRO A 12 -11.23 3.95 4.51
CA PRO A 12 -11.48 3.22 5.76
C PRO A 12 -10.84 1.82 5.72
N PRO A 13 -9.95 1.46 6.67
CA PRO A 13 -9.22 0.20 6.59
C PRO A 13 -10.08 -1.05 6.59
N ALA A 14 -11.27 -1.00 7.21
CA ALA A 14 -12.20 -2.13 7.23
C ALA A 14 -12.73 -2.45 5.83
N ASP A 15 -13.10 -1.42 5.07
CA ASP A 15 -13.66 -1.56 3.72
C ASP A 15 -12.59 -2.07 2.75
N VAL A 16 -11.38 -1.53 2.84
CA VAL A 16 -10.23 -1.97 2.04
C VAL A 16 -9.90 -3.43 2.29
N LYS A 17 -9.92 -3.88 3.56
CA LYS A 17 -9.66 -5.27 3.92
C LYS A 17 -10.73 -6.21 3.40
N ALA A 18 -12.00 -5.86 3.58
CA ALA A 18 -13.12 -6.66 3.08
C ALA A 18 -13.03 -6.81 1.55
N PHE A 19 -12.78 -5.70 0.84
CA PHE A 19 -12.65 -5.74 -0.61
C PHE A 19 -11.42 -6.53 -1.08
N ALA A 20 -10.28 -6.38 -0.39
CA ALA A 20 -9.09 -7.18 -0.69
C ALA A 20 -9.32 -8.68 -0.48
N GLU A 21 -10.16 -9.07 0.49
CA GLU A 21 -10.52 -10.46 0.73
C GLU A 21 -11.38 -11.03 -0.41
N ASP A 22 -12.33 -10.25 -0.93
CA ASP A 22 -13.12 -10.62 -2.13
C ASP A 22 -12.23 -10.78 -3.38
N VAL A 23 -11.25 -9.88 -3.55
CA VAL A 23 -10.29 -9.94 -4.67
C VAL A 23 -9.33 -11.13 -4.49
N LEU A 24 -8.84 -11.38 -3.28
CA LEU A 24 -7.92 -12.48 -2.98
C LEU A 24 -8.48 -13.85 -3.37
N ALA A 25 -9.80 -14.04 -3.28
CA ALA A 25 -10.46 -15.27 -3.73
C ALA A 25 -10.30 -15.54 -5.25
N GLN A 26 -10.00 -14.51 -6.04
CA GLN A 26 -9.73 -14.63 -7.48
C GLN A 26 -8.23 -14.71 -7.79
N LEU A 27 -7.37 -14.50 -6.79
CA LEU A 27 -5.93 -14.60 -6.93
C LEU A 27 -5.49 -16.04 -6.64
N GLY A 28 -4.47 -16.49 -7.37
CA GLY A 28 -3.77 -17.72 -7.01
C GLY A 28 -2.94 -17.55 -5.74
N ALA A 29 -2.03 -18.49 -5.47
CA ALA A 29 -1.17 -18.44 -4.29
C ALA A 29 -0.30 -17.16 -4.26
N VAL A 30 -0.64 -16.23 -3.37
CA VAL A 30 0.09 -14.97 -3.18
C VAL A 30 1.37 -15.23 -2.37
N GLN A 31 2.51 -14.81 -2.91
CA GLN A 31 3.77 -14.82 -2.17
C GLN A 31 3.98 -13.47 -1.48
N VAL A 32 4.19 -13.47 -0.17
CA VAL A 32 4.56 -12.27 0.59
C VAL A 32 6.08 -12.11 0.60
N LEU A 33 6.59 -11.03 0.00
CA LEU A 33 8.02 -10.71 -0.07
C LEU A 33 8.46 -9.85 1.12
N VAL A 34 7.66 -8.85 1.47
CA VAL A 34 7.87 -7.96 2.63
C VAL A 34 6.53 -7.76 3.33
N ASN A 35 6.54 -7.80 4.67
CA ASN A 35 5.43 -7.38 5.51
C ASN A 35 5.95 -6.97 6.89
N ARG A 36 6.14 -5.67 7.12
CA ARG A 36 6.78 -5.15 8.33
C ARG A 36 6.36 -3.74 8.67
N THR A 37 6.56 -3.35 9.92
CA THR A 37 6.49 -1.94 10.32
C THR A 37 7.88 -1.31 10.28
N GLY A 38 7.96 -0.01 10.01
CA GLY A 38 9.20 0.75 9.98
C GLY A 38 9.00 2.22 10.31
N LEU A 39 10.10 2.97 10.33
CA LEU A 39 10.09 4.41 10.51
C LEU A 39 10.61 5.06 9.23
N VAL A 40 9.94 6.12 8.78
CA VAL A 40 10.37 6.94 7.63
C VAL A 40 10.71 8.33 8.10
N MET A 41 11.89 8.79 7.72
CA MET A 41 12.36 10.16 7.96
C MET A 41 11.47 11.17 7.23
N LEU A 42 11.01 12.20 7.94
CA LEU A 42 10.27 13.33 7.38
C LEU A 42 11.23 14.48 7.03
N PRO A 43 11.60 14.68 5.75
CA PRO A 43 12.30 15.89 5.35
C PRO A 43 11.35 17.09 5.40
N TYR A 44 11.84 18.22 5.88
CA TYR A 44 11.12 19.49 5.84
C TYR A 44 12.04 20.58 5.30
N THR A 45 11.46 21.48 4.52
CA THR A 45 12.13 22.66 3.98
C THR A 45 11.58 23.87 4.72
N ASP A 46 12.43 24.56 5.48
CA ASP A 46 12.03 25.76 6.21
C ASP A 46 11.55 26.87 5.26
N SER A 47 10.52 27.60 5.70
CA SER A 47 9.90 28.70 4.95
C SER A 47 10.71 30.00 4.93
N ALA A 48 11.64 30.21 5.87
CA ALA A 48 12.41 31.44 5.95
C ALA A 48 13.65 31.40 5.04
N GLN A 49 14.46 30.35 5.12
CA GLN A 49 15.71 30.24 4.35
C GLN A 49 15.75 29.08 3.33
N GLY A 50 14.68 28.28 3.21
CA GLY A 50 14.67 27.14 2.28
C GLY A 50 15.64 26.03 2.69
N THR A 51 16.05 25.99 3.97
CA THR A 51 16.98 24.96 4.47
C THR A 51 16.25 23.65 4.67
N VAL A 52 16.80 22.55 4.14
CA VAL A 52 16.27 21.20 4.34
C VAL A 52 16.82 20.62 5.65
N PHE A 53 15.94 20.08 6.49
CA PHE A 53 16.31 19.33 7.68
C PHE A 53 15.34 18.18 7.93
N HIS A 54 15.70 17.28 8.85
CA HIS A 54 14.86 16.17 9.26
C HIS A 54 13.97 16.58 10.44
N LEU A 55 12.66 16.68 10.21
CA LEU A 55 11.69 17.09 11.23
C LEU A 55 11.44 15.99 12.27
N GLY A 56 11.58 14.73 11.85
CA GLY A 56 11.34 13.56 12.69
C GLY A 56 11.10 12.30 11.86
N GLU A 57 10.38 11.35 12.44
CA GLU A 57 10.06 10.05 11.84
C GLU A 57 8.56 9.74 11.94
N VAL A 58 8.03 9.00 10.96
CA VAL A 58 6.65 8.49 10.98
C VAL A 58 6.66 6.97 10.95
N LEU A 59 5.87 6.36 11.84
CA LEU A 59 5.62 4.93 11.84
C LEU A 59 4.78 4.56 10.62
N VAL A 60 5.24 3.55 9.89
CA VAL A 60 4.58 3.02 8.70
C VAL A 60 4.50 1.49 8.75
N SER A 61 3.55 0.94 8.02
CA SER A 61 3.46 -0.47 7.67
C SER A 61 3.67 -0.62 6.17
N GLU A 62 4.57 -1.53 5.80
CA GLU A 62 4.98 -1.80 4.42
C GLU A 62 4.64 -3.25 4.06
N ALA A 63 4.07 -3.45 2.87
CA ALA A 63 3.84 -4.76 2.30
C ALA A 63 4.26 -4.79 0.83
N HIS A 64 4.90 -5.89 0.42
CA HIS A 64 5.27 -6.19 -0.96
C HIS A 64 4.95 -7.64 -1.23
N ILE A 65 4.19 -7.91 -2.27
CA ILE A 65 3.75 -9.25 -2.66
C ILE A 65 4.05 -9.54 -4.12
N ARG A 66 4.00 -10.82 -4.48
CA ARG A 66 4.08 -11.31 -5.85
C ARG A 66 3.01 -12.35 -6.11
N LEU A 67 2.32 -12.24 -7.24
CA LEU A 67 1.32 -13.18 -7.74
C LEU A 67 1.98 -14.29 -8.58
N PRO A 68 1.29 -15.41 -8.84
CA PRO A 68 1.84 -16.53 -9.62
C PRO A 68 2.24 -16.19 -11.05
N ASP A 69 1.58 -15.21 -11.67
CA ASP A 69 1.89 -14.69 -13.01
C ASP A 69 3.10 -13.75 -13.04
N GLY A 70 3.68 -13.45 -11.86
CA GLY A 70 4.82 -12.56 -11.68
C GLY A 70 4.44 -11.11 -11.43
N ALA A 71 3.16 -10.74 -11.45
CA ALA A 71 2.74 -9.39 -11.08
C ALA A 71 3.07 -9.10 -9.62
N GLU A 72 3.52 -7.87 -9.34
CA GLU A 72 3.86 -7.42 -8.00
C GLU A 72 2.90 -6.33 -7.54
N GLY A 73 2.66 -6.28 -6.23
CA GLY A 73 1.92 -5.20 -5.61
C GLY A 73 2.63 -4.70 -4.38
N TYR A 74 2.59 -3.39 -4.19
CA TYR A 74 3.27 -2.70 -3.11
C TYR A 74 2.32 -1.76 -2.39
N ALA A 75 2.50 -1.66 -1.08
CA ALA A 75 1.82 -0.64 -0.31
C ALA A 75 2.65 -0.20 0.88
N MET A 76 2.49 1.06 1.21
CA MET A 76 3.00 1.68 2.42
C MET A 76 1.92 2.55 3.03
N CYS A 77 1.48 2.20 4.23
CA CYS A 77 0.45 2.92 4.97
C CYS A 77 1.06 3.55 6.22
N THR A 78 0.56 4.72 6.63
CA THR A 78 0.94 5.30 7.92
C THR A 78 0.36 4.48 9.07
N GLY A 79 1.07 4.41 10.19
CA GLY A 79 0.71 3.60 11.34
C GLY A 79 1.32 2.20 11.30
N ARG A 80 0.64 1.25 11.94
CA ARG A 80 1.18 -0.10 12.24
C ARG A 80 0.30 -1.24 11.73
N ASP A 81 -0.70 -0.92 10.92
CA ASP A 81 -1.69 -1.89 10.46
C ASP A 81 -1.15 -2.68 9.26
N LEU A 82 -0.42 -3.75 9.55
CA LEU A 82 0.15 -4.64 8.53
C LEU A 82 -0.92 -5.31 7.68
N VAL A 83 -2.13 -5.50 8.21
CA VAL A 83 -3.24 -6.08 7.45
C VAL A 83 -3.74 -5.08 6.42
N GLN A 84 -3.81 -3.78 6.78
CA GLN A 84 -4.14 -2.73 5.82
C GLN A 84 -3.08 -2.64 4.71
N ALA A 85 -1.79 -2.60 5.07
CA ALA A 85 -0.72 -2.56 4.07
C ALA A 85 -0.80 -3.77 3.12
N LEU A 86 -0.99 -4.98 3.66
CA LEU A 86 -1.12 -6.18 2.84
C LEU A 86 -2.37 -6.13 1.95
N ALA A 87 -3.51 -5.67 2.46
CA ALA A 87 -4.74 -5.51 1.69
C ALA A 87 -4.55 -4.56 0.50
N VAL A 88 -3.93 -3.39 0.73
CA VAL A 88 -3.62 -2.44 -0.36
C VAL A 88 -2.65 -3.05 -1.37
N ALA A 89 -1.62 -3.78 -0.92
CA ALA A 89 -0.66 -4.45 -1.82
C ALA A 89 -1.33 -5.55 -2.67
N ILE A 90 -2.32 -6.26 -2.12
CA ILE A 90 -3.16 -7.23 -2.86
C ILE A 90 -3.94 -6.53 -3.97
N LEU A 91 -4.60 -5.42 -3.65
CA LEU A 91 -5.38 -4.65 -4.64
C LEU A 91 -4.47 -4.04 -5.72
N ASP A 92 -3.28 -3.56 -5.35
CA ASP A 92 -2.28 -3.04 -6.29
C ASP A 92 -1.77 -4.14 -7.25
N ALA A 93 -1.47 -5.33 -6.72
CA ALA A 93 -1.06 -6.46 -7.54
C ALA A 93 -2.17 -6.92 -8.48
N ALA A 94 -3.41 -7.03 -7.99
CA ALA A 94 -4.57 -7.40 -8.80
C ALA A 94 -4.83 -6.39 -9.92
N TYR A 95 -4.76 -5.09 -9.62
CA TYR A 95 -4.86 -4.03 -10.60
C TYR A 95 -3.78 -4.14 -11.68
N THR A 96 -2.54 -4.42 -11.27
CA THR A 96 -1.38 -4.59 -12.15
C THR A 96 -1.52 -5.83 -13.05
N ALA A 97 -2.04 -6.93 -12.51
CA ALA A 97 -2.37 -8.14 -13.26
C ALA A 97 -3.63 -8.00 -14.15
N GLY A 98 -4.35 -6.88 -14.07
CA GLY A 98 -5.59 -6.66 -14.82
C GLY A 98 -6.80 -7.43 -14.27
N ILE A 99 -6.71 -7.96 -13.05
CA ILE A 99 -7.76 -8.71 -12.37
C ILE A 99 -8.67 -7.72 -11.64
N MET A 100 -9.98 -7.76 -11.92
CA MET A 100 -10.98 -6.87 -11.31
C MET A 100 -10.65 -5.36 -11.42
N ARG A 101 -9.91 -4.98 -12.47
CA ARG A 101 -9.32 -3.65 -12.62
C ARG A 101 -10.35 -2.51 -12.50
N ASP A 102 -11.50 -2.68 -13.15
CA ASP A 102 -12.57 -1.67 -13.15
C ASP A 102 -13.22 -1.53 -11.76
N ALA A 103 -13.35 -2.63 -11.01
CA ALA A 103 -13.88 -2.59 -9.65
C ALA A 103 -12.90 -1.94 -8.66
N ILE A 104 -11.59 -2.12 -8.88
CA ILE A 104 -10.55 -1.50 -8.05
C ILE A 104 -10.38 0.00 -8.36
N ALA A 105 -10.68 0.41 -9.59
CA ALA A 105 -10.57 1.80 -10.04
C ALA A 105 -11.84 2.65 -9.78
N ALA A 106 -12.95 2.02 -9.42
CA ALA A 106 -14.24 2.67 -9.15
C ALA A 106 -14.23 3.39 -7.80
#